data_AF-A0A2U3ERQ2-F1
#
_entry.id   AF-A0A2U3ERQ2-F1
#
_cell.length_a   1.000
_cell.length_b   1.000
_cell.length_c   1.000
_cell.angle_alpha   90.00
_cell.angle_beta   90.00
_cell.angle_gamma   90.00
#
_symmetry.space_group_name_H-M   'P 1'
#
loop_
_entity.id
_entity.type
_entity.pdbx_description
1 polymer ?
#
loop_
_entity_poly.entity_id
_entity_poly.type
_entity_poly.pdbx_seq_one_letter_code
_entity_poly.pdbx_strand_id
1 'polypeptide(L)'
;MEKMPDGTPVVWQRLFDEQAFTNEHREMLNQSPRNALFEMVAELACCHPTAGVLLKNKWLTAPDNILSLVTCEYDKRTWETLHFRREEDAERWLHELSAAVLAPLDNVSQEHLDLAEQFILRLIDDQPRLQDVIGVGDGWSWHCELYAMLFRIILRNAKNRPAYLKQRITEMLDDPTLDFSITDVEWRVNFPLDSELKAVLLAFID
;
A
#
# COMPACT_ATOMS: atom_id res chain seq x y z
N MET A 1 17.02 -14.03 -13.00
CA MET A 1 15.94 -13.59 -12.10
C MET A 1 14.70 -13.45 -12.94
N GLU A 2 13.64 -14.16 -12.57
CA GLU A 2 12.32 -14.00 -13.19
C GLU A 2 11.84 -12.57 -12.97
N LYS A 3 11.33 -11.93 -14.03
CA LYS A 3 10.76 -10.59 -14.02
C LYS A 3 9.33 -10.72 -14.53
N MET A 4 8.42 -9.95 -13.95
CA MET A 4 7.07 -9.82 -14.49
C MET A 4 7.13 -9.14 -15.88
N PRO A 5 6.04 -9.17 -16.68
CA PRO A 5 5.99 -8.50 -17.98
C PRO A 5 6.29 -6.99 -17.90
N ASP A 6 6.15 -6.39 -16.72
CA ASP A 6 6.43 -4.99 -16.37
C ASP A 6 7.87 -4.74 -15.86
N GLY A 7 8.76 -5.75 -15.88
CA GLY A 7 10.16 -5.60 -15.49
C GLY A 7 10.41 -5.60 -13.97
N THR A 8 9.37 -5.67 -13.15
CA THR A 8 9.47 -5.74 -11.69
C THR A 8 10.17 -7.03 -11.26
N PRO A 9 11.17 -6.98 -10.37
CA PRO A 9 11.75 -8.19 -9.78
C PRO A 9 10.65 -9.01 -9.10
N VAL A 10 10.50 -10.27 -9.49
CA VAL A 10 9.43 -11.20 -9.01
C VAL A 10 9.48 -11.47 -7.50
N VAL A 11 10.45 -10.91 -6.78
CA VAL A 11 10.60 -11.02 -5.32
C VAL A 11 9.36 -10.47 -4.59
N TRP A 12 8.68 -9.45 -5.12
CA TRP A 12 7.56 -8.79 -4.44
C TRP A 12 6.25 -9.61 -4.45
N GLN A 13 5.95 -10.31 -5.54
CA GLN A 13 4.86 -11.30 -5.52
C GLN A 13 5.24 -12.54 -4.74
N ARG A 14 6.51 -12.96 -4.71
CA ARG A 14 6.90 -14.18 -3.97
C ARG A 14 6.75 -14.08 -2.45
N LEU A 15 6.62 -12.88 -1.87
CA LEU A 15 6.26 -12.72 -0.46
C LEU A 15 4.78 -13.04 -0.17
N PHE A 16 3.91 -13.05 -1.18
CA PHE A 16 2.46 -13.29 -1.01
C PHE A 16 1.83 -14.32 -1.98
N ASP A 17 2.53 -14.80 -3.02
CA ASP A 17 1.95 -15.56 -4.13
C ASP A 17 2.67 -16.85 -4.54
N GLU A 18 3.72 -17.34 -3.84
CA GLU A 18 4.21 -18.71 -4.14
C GLU A 18 3.23 -19.80 -3.67
N GLN A 19 2.32 -19.47 -2.75
CA GLN A 19 1.17 -20.28 -2.38
C GLN A 19 -0.03 -19.38 -2.10
N ALA A 20 -0.79 -19.03 -3.14
CA ALA A 20 -2.02 -18.26 -3.00
C ALA A 20 -2.91 -18.86 -1.90
N PHE A 21 -3.36 -18.03 -0.95
CA PHE A 21 -4.24 -18.46 0.12
C PHE A 21 -5.56 -19.01 -0.47
N THR A 22 -5.80 -20.32 -0.36
CA THR A 22 -6.93 -20.99 -1.02
C THR A 22 -8.18 -21.05 -0.15
N ASN A 23 -9.30 -21.44 -0.76
CA ASN A 23 -10.52 -21.77 -0.02
C ASN A 23 -10.31 -22.93 0.98
N GLU A 24 -9.47 -23.90 0.64
CA GLU A 24 -9.11 -25.01 1.52
C GLU A 24 -8.32 -24.51 2.75
N HIS A 25 -7.35 -23.60 2.55
CA HIS A 25 -6.62 -22.99 3.67
C HIS A 25 -7.57 -22.25 4.63
N ARG A 26 -8.57 -21.53 4.08
CA ARG A 26 -9.61 -20.87 4.89
C ARG A 26 -10.45 -21.87 5.68
N GLU A 27 -10.87 -22.98 5.05
CA GLU A 27 -11.65 -24.02 5.72
C GLU A 27 -10.86 -24.70 6.82
N MET A 28 -9.58 -25.00 6.59
CA MET A 28 -8.67 -25.55 7.60
C MET A 28 -8.51 -24.61 8.80
N LEU A 29 -8.34 -23.31 8.57
CA LEU A 29 -8.27 -22.32 9.65
C LEU A 29 -9.59 -22.23 10.43
N ASN A 30 -10.73 -22.26 9.75
CA ASN A 30 -12.05 -22.24 10.40
C ASN A 30 -12.32 -23.49 11.25
N GLN A 31 -11.74 -24.63 10.89
CA GLN A 31 -11.87 -25.89 11.63
C GLN A 31 -10.80 -26.03 12.73
N SER A 32 -9.80 -25.15 12.76
CA SER A 32 -8.69 -25.23 13.71
C SER A 32 -9.11 -24.83 15.12
N PRO A 33 -8.64 -25.54 16.16
CA PRO A 33 -8.93 -25.18 17.53
C PRO A 33 -8.26 -23.84 17.88
N ARG A 34 -8.91 -23.08 18.76
CA ARG A 34 -8.49 -21.72 19.15
C ARG A 34 -7.01 -21.63 19.58
N ASN A 35 -6.50 -22.63 20.30
CA ASN A 35 -5.11 -22.63 20.77
C ASN A 35 -4.11 -22.77 19.61
N ALA A 36 -4.42 -23.60 18.62
CA ALA A 36 -3.58 -23.73 17.43
C ALA A 36 -3.55 -22.42 16.62
N LEU A 37 -4.69 -21.74 16.52
CA LEU A 37 -4.75 -20.41 15.88
C LEU A 37 -3.90 -19.37 16.63
N PHE A 38 -3.92 -19.38 17.97
CA PHE A 38 -3.07 -18.48 18.77
C PHE A 38 -1.58 -18.75 18.59
N GLU A 39 -1.18 -20.02 18.54
CA GLU A 39 0.21 -20.41 18.28
C GLU A 39 0.65 -19.98 16.87
N MET A 40 -0.19 -20.21 15.85
CA MET A 40 0.08 -19.74 14.49
C MET A 40 0.22 -18.22 14.40
N VAL A 41 -0.64 -17.45 15.08
CA VAL A 41 -0.56 -15.98 15.11
C VAL A 41 0.72 -15.51 15.82
N ALA A 42 1.09 -16.15 16.93
CA ALA A 42 2.31 -15.83 17.65
C ALA A 42 3.57 -16.14 16.82
N GLU A 43 3.57 -17.28 16.13
CA GLU A 43 4.65 -17.68 15.21
C GLU A 43 4.75 -16.71 14.03
N LEU A 44 3.61 -16.37 13.40
CA LEU A 44 3.56 -15.35 12.33
C LEU A 44 4.13 -14.01 12.78
N ALA A 45 3.75 -13.54 13.98
CA ALA A 45 4.24 -12.26 14.52
C ALA A 45 5.75 -12.27 14.80
N CYS A 46 6.30 -13.42 15.20
CA CYS A 46 7.73 -13.58 15.50
C CYS A 46 8.57 -13.77 14.24
N CYS A 47 8.09 -14.55 13.28
CA CYS A 47 8.82 -14.92 12.07
C CYS A 47 8.68 -13.88 10.95
N HIS A 48 7.60 -13.08 10.94
CA HIS A 48 7.33 -12.08 9.91
C HIS A 48 7.12 -10.69 10.54
N PRO A 49 8.13 -9.79 10.47
CA PRO A 49 8.06 -8.45 11.05
C PRO A 49 6.80 -7.67 10.62
N THR A 50 6.42 -7.78 9.35
CA THR A 50 5.21 -7.19 8.75
C THR A 50 3.94 -7.67 9.42
N ALA A 51 3.79 -8.99 9.60
CA ALA A 51 2.65 -9.57 10.33
C ALA A 51 2.64 -9.12 11.79
N GLY A 52 3.82 -9.08 12.43
CA GLY A 52 3.98 -8.56 13.78
C GLY A 52 3.51 -7.11 13.94
N VAL A 53 3.80 -6.23 12.97
CA VAL A 53 3.34 -4.83 12.96
C VAL A 53 1.81 -4.77 12.82
N LEU A 54 1.24 -5.48 11.84
CA LEU A 54 -0.21 -5.52 11.62
C LEU A 54 -0.98 -6.02 12.85
N LEU A 55 -0.45 -7.06 13.51
CA LEU A 55 -1.03 -7.67 14.70
C LEU A 55 -0.91 -6.77 15.93
N LYS A 56 0.26 -6.15 16.17
CA LYS A 56 0.47 -5.19 17.28
C LYS A 56 -0.49 -4.02 17.20
N ASN A 57 -0.79 -3.56 15.99
CA ASN A 57 -1.66 -2.42 15.76
C ASN A 57 -3.15 -2.78 15.65
N LYS A 58 -3.52 -4.05 15.87
CA LYS A 58 -4.90 -4.57 15.87
C LYS A 58 -5.67 -4.30 14.57
N TRP A 59 -4.98 -4.22 13.44
CA TRP A 59 -5.63 -3.92 12.16
C TRP A 59 -6.33 -5.11 11.49
N LEU A 60 -6.45 -6.24 12.20
CA LEU A 60 -7.25 -7.39 11.74
C LEU A 60 -8.76 -7.11 11.72
N THR A 61 -9.21 -6.10 12.46
CA THR A 61 -10.56 -5.55 12.38
C THR A 61 -10.42 -4.05 12.18
N ALA A 62 -10.94 -3.51 11.08
CA ALA A 62 -10.85 -2.10 10.73
C ALA A 62 -11.39 -1.21 11.88
N PRO A 63 -10.53 -0.49 12.63
CA PRO A 63 -11.04 0.44 13.62
C PRO A 63 -11.68 1.65 12.93
N ASP A 64 -12.72 2.24 13.51
CA ASP A 64 -13.40 3.41 12.92
C ASP A 64 -12.44 4.62 12.72
N ASN A 65 -11.32 4.64 13.45
CA ASN A 65 -10.34 5.72 13.44
C ASN A 65 -9.00 5.35 12.77
N ILE A 66 -8.97 4.44 11.77
CA ILE A 66 -7.74 4.04 11.04
C ILE A 66 -6.88 5.25 10.68
N LEU A 67 -7.46 6.28 10.06
CA LEU A 67 -6.71 7.45 9.58
C LEU A 67 -5.97 8.19 10.70
N SER A 68 -6.61 8.33 11.87
CA SER A 68 -5.96 8.94 13.04
C SER A 68 -4.81 8.07 13.57
N LEU A 69 -4.97 6.75 13.55
CA LEU A 69 -3.95 5.81 14.03
C LEU A 69 -2.74 5.81 13.10
N VAL A 70 -2.94 5.69 11.78
CA VAL A 70 -1.83 5.68 10.81
C VAL A 70 -1.14 7.04 10.72
N THR A 71 -1.86 8.14 10.93
CA THR A 71 -1.23 9.48 11.02
C THR A 71 -0.30 9.54 12.23
N CYS A 72 -0.77 9.14 13.41
CA CYS A 72 0.04 9.11 14.63
C CYS A 72 1.25 8.18 14.48
N GLU A 73 1.06 7.01 13.85
CA GLU A 73 2.13 6.04 13.64
C GLU A 73 3.17 6.54 12.63
N TYR A 74 2.75 7.19 11.55
CA TYR A 74 3.64 7.84 10.59
C TYR A 74 4.45 8.95 11.26
N ASP A 75 3.77 9.88 11.96
CA ASP A 75 4.43 10.98 12.64
C ASP A 75 5.45 10.43 13.65
N LYS A 76 5.07 9.46 14.49
CA LYS A 76 5.95 8.84 15.48
C LYS A 76 7.18 8.16 14.87
N ARG A 77 7.01 7.40 13.78
CA ARG A 77 8.11 6.64 13.15
C ARG A 77 9.08 7.54 12.39
N THR A 78 8.61 8.68 11.92
CA THR A 78 9.38 9.62 11.09
C THR A 78 9.84 10.88 11.84
N TRP A 79 9.49 10.98 13.14
CA TRP A 79 9.82 12.12 14.01
C TRP A 79 11.31 12.23 14.32
N GLU A 80 11.99 11.11 14.56
CA GLU A 80 13.42 11.10 14.87
C GLU A 80 14.25 10.97 13.60
N THR A 81 15.36 11.73 13.55
CA THR A 81 16.37 11.56 12.50
C THR A 81 17.03 10.20 12.66
N LEU A 82 16.68 9.25 11.78
CA LEU A 82 17.33 7.95 11.69
C LEU A 82 18.53 8.07 10.77
N HIS A 83 19.73 7.81 11.27
CA HIS A 83 20.91 7.70 10.42
C HIS A 83 21.20 6.23 10.13
N PHE A 84 20.73 5.76 8.97
CA PHE A 84 21.02 4.41 8.51
C PHE A 84 22.47 4.31 8.04
N ARG A 85 23.20 3.32 8.55
CA ARG A 85 24.59 3.05 8.10
C ARG A 85 24.64 2.13 6.88
N ARG A 86 23.54 1.43 6.59
CA ARG A 86 23.39 0.44 5.52
C ARG A 86 22.05 0.65 4.83
N GLU A 87 22.04 0.49 3.51
CA GLU A 87 20.84 0.51 2.66
C GLU A 87 19.82 -0.54 3.10
N GLU A 88 20.26 -1.76 3.42
CA GLU A 88 19.39 -2.84 3.93
C GLU A 88 18.58 -2.47 5.19
N ASP A 89 19.16 -1.64 6.08
CA ASP A 89 18.49 -1.20 7.30
C ASP A 89 17.43 -0.12 6.98
N ALA A 90 17.71 0.75 6.01
CA ALA A 90 16.77 1.73 5.49
C ALA A 90 15.59 1.07 4.75
N GLU A 91 15.89 0.11 3.87
CA GLU A 91 14.87 -0.68 3.16
C GLU A 91 13.94 -1.42 4.14
N ARG A 92 14.51 -2.07 5.17
CA ARG A 92 13.71 -2.73 6.20
C ARG A 92 12.81 -1.75 6.94
N TRP A 93 13.34 -0.58 7.30
CA TRP A 93 12.57 0.45 7.97
C TRP A 93 11.43 0.99 7.09
N LEU A 94 11.69 1.23 5.80
CA LEU A 94 10.65 1.61 4.83
C LEU A 94 9.57 0.54 4.69
N HIS A 95 9.96 -0.74 4.67
CA HIS A 95 9.01 -1.84 4.64
C HIS A 95 8.14 -1.88 5.89
N GLU A 96 8.74 -1.70 7.08
CA GLU A 96 8.00 -1.60 8.33
C GLU A 96 7.08 -0.38 8.37
N LEU A 97 7.50 0.76 7.79
CA LEU A 97 6.68 1.96 7.67
C LEU A 97 5.48 1.72 6.74
N SER A 98 5.69 1.10 5.58
CA SER A 98 4.61 0.73 4.64
C SER A 98 3.60 -0.21 5.29
N ALA A 99 4.08 -1.25 5.97
CA ALA A 99 3.23 -2.16 6.72
C ALA A 99 2.43 -1.44 7.82
N ALA A 100 3.04 -0.42 8.45
CA ALA A 100 2.45 0.33 9.55
C ALA A 100 1.49 1.46 9.11
N VAL A 101 1.64 1.98 7.90
CA VAL A 101 0.96 3.23 7.52
C VAL A 101 0.11 3.03 6.27
N LEU A 102 0.62 2.33 5.27
CA LEU A 102 -0.08 2.15 4.00
C LEU A 102 -1.02 0.96 4.06
N ALA A 103 -0.54 -0.23 4.42
CA ALA A 103 -1.37 -1.45 4.46
C ALA A 103 -2.72 -1.29 5.20
N PRO A 104 -2.84 -0.53 6.31
CA PRO A 104 -4.12 -0.33 6.99
C PRO A 104 -5.15 0.46 6.17
N LEU A 105 -4.72 1.28 5.21
CA LEU A 105 -5.60 2.11 4.40
C LEU A 105 -6.53 1.31 3.50
N ASP A 106 -6.15 0.07 3.16
CA ASP A 106 -7.03 -0.88 2.45
C ASP A 106 -8.32 -1.17 3.23
N ASN A 107 -8.32 -0.97 4.55
CA ASN A 107 -9.45 -1.21 5.44
C ASN A 107 -10.28 0.05 5.74
N VAL A 108 -9.92 1.23 5.22
CA VAL A 108 -10.69 2.46 5.41
C VAL A 108 -12.08 2.33 4.79
N SER A 109 -13.13 2.77 5.49
CA SER A 109 -14.50 2.73 4.99
C SER A 109 -14.72 3.69 3.82
N GLN A 110 -15.72 3.41 2.97
CA GLN A 110 -15.99 4.18 1.75
C GLN A 110 -16.16 5.69 2.02
N GLU A 111 -16.81 6.05 3.14
CA GLU A 111 -17.08 7.44 3.53
C GLU A 111 -15.83 8.25 3.90
N HIS A 112 -14.70 7.58 4.13
CA HIS A 112 -13.44 8.18 4.55
C HIS A 112 -12.35 8.11 3.46
N LEU A 113 -12.68 7.64 2.24
CA LEU A 113 -11.69 7.49 1.17
C LEU A 113 -11.13 8.85 0.69
N ASP A 114 -11.94 9.92 0.68
CA ASP A 114 -11.46 11.27 0.38
C ASP A 114 -10.37 11.72 1.38
N LEU A 115 -10.55 11.40 2.66
CA LEU A 115 -9.57 11.71 3.71
C LEU A 115 -8.33 10.81 3.61
N ALA A 116 -8.50 9.54 3.22
CA ALA A 116 -7.40 8.63 2.97
C ALA A 116 -6.54 9.09 1.78
N GLU A 117 -7.17 9.61 0.74
CA GLU A 117 -6.50 10.18 -0.42
C GLU A 117 -5.66 11.41 -0.01
N GLN A 118 -6.25 12.36 0.72
CA GLN A 118 -5.54 13.53 1.25
C GLN A 118 -4.37 13.14 2.15
N PHE A 119 -4.53 12.07 2.95
CA PHE A 119 -3.46 11.56 3.78
C PHE A 119 -2.29 11.06 2.92
N ILE A 120 -2.52 10.28 1.88
CA ILE A 120 -1.45 9.80 0.98
C ILE A 120 -0.77 10.97 0.25
N LEU A 121 -1.53 11.95 -0.23
CA LEU A 121 -0.95 13.15 -0.86
C LEU A 121 -0.02 13.88 0.11
N ARG A 122 -0.40 14.03 1.39
CA ARG A 122 0.50 14.57 2.43
C ARG A 122 1.78 13.75 2.57
N LEU A 123 1.71 12.42 2.46
CA LEU A 123 2.90 11.57 2.54
C LEU A 123 3.81 11.72 1.31
N ILE A 124 3.23 11.93 0.12
CA ILE A 124 3.96 12.23 -1.11
C ILE A 124 4.67 13.58 -0.98
N ASP A 125 3.99 14.61 -0.49
CA ASP A 125 4.58 15.93 -0.25
C ASP A 125 5.73 15.90 0.76
N ASP A 126 5.67 15.00 1.73
CA ASP A 126 6.70 14.82 2.77
C ASP A 126 7.85 13.89 2.34
N GLN A 127 7.76 13.28 1.14
CA GLN A 127 8.77 12.38 0.61
C GLN A 127 10.18 13.00 0.54
N PRO A 128 10.39 14.27 0.13
CA PRO A 128 11.72 14.88 0.12
C PRO A 128 12.35 14.92 1.51
N ARG A 129 11.56 15.25 2.55
CA ARG A 129 12.03 15.23 3.94
C ARG A 129 12.45 13.83 4.37
N LEU A 130 11.68 12.81 3.98
CA LEU A 130 12.02 11.41 4.27
C LEU A 130 13.29 10.95 3.56
N GLN A 131 13.51 11.39 2.32
CA GLN A 131 14.74 11.09 1.58
C GLN A 131 15.97 11.65 2.30
N ASP A 132 15.88 12.88 2.85
CA ASP A 132 16.94 13.48 3.64
C ASP A 132 17.25 12.69 4.94
N VAL A 133 16.22 12.08 5.55
CA VAL A 133 16.40 11.23 6.73
C VAL A 133 17.09 9.92 6.36
N ILE A 134 16.69 9.28 5.25
CA ILE A 134 17.19 7.95 4.90
C ILE A 134 18.68 7.98 4.51
N GLY A 135 19.13 8.99 3.75
CA GLY A 135 20.54 9.28 3.49
C GLY A 135 21.33 8.23 2.67
N VAL A 136 20.71 7.12 2.26
CA VAL A 136 21.20 6.07 1.37
C VAL A 136 20.07 5.71 0.38
N GLY A 137 20.36 5.17 -0.81
CA GLY A 137 19.28 4.64 -1.69
C GLY A 137 18.52 3.51 -0.98
N ASP A 138 17.41 2.92 -1.42
CA ASP A 138 16.34 3.13 -2.41
C ASP A 138 15.65 4.46 -2.69
N GLY A 139 14.86 4.94 -1.71
CA GLY A 139 13.84 6.00 -1.88
C GLY A 139 12.72 5.70 -2.88
N TRP A 140 13.02 4.92 -3.93
CA TRP A 140 12.19 4.55 -5.06
C TRP A 140 11.11 3.54 -4.67
N SER A 141 11.43 2.57 -3.81
CA SER A 141 10.46 1.61 -3.27
C SER A 141 9.32 2.31 -2.51
N TRP A 142 9.64 3.26 -1.63
CA TRP A 142 8.63 4.04 -0.91
C TRP A 142 7.78 4.89 -1.84
N HIS A 143 8.42 5.53 -2.81
CA HIS A 143 7.74 6.28 -3.85
C HIS A 143 6.72 5.40 -4.62
N CYS A 144 7.15 4.25 -5.12
CA CYS A 144 6.27 3.30 -5.80
C CYS A 144 5.09 2.86 -4.91
N GLU A 145 5.33 2.58 -3.62
CA GLU A 145 4.29 2.18 -2.67
C GLU A 145 3.24 3.29 -2.42
N LEU A 146 3.69 4.54 -2.29
CA LEU A 146 2.80 5.69 -2.14
C LEU A 146 1.87 5.87 -3.34
N TYR A 147 2.42 5.84 -4.55
CA TYR A 147 1.65 6.04 -5.77
C TYR A 147 0.76 4.82 -6.08
N ALA A 148 1.21 3.61 -5.76
CA ALA A 148 0.37 2.42 -5.83
C ALA A 148 -0.82 2.51 -4.86
N MET A 149 -0.59 2.96 -3.62
CA MET A 149 -1.66 3.14 -2.64
C MET A 149 -2.62 4.26 -3.03
N LEU A 150 -2.11 5.42 -3.47
CA LEU A 150 -2.91 6.54 -3.96
C LEU A 150 -3.89 6.06 -5.03
N PHE A 151 -3.40 5.32 -6.02
CA PHE A 151 -4.22 4.82 -7.09
C PHE A 151 -5.28 3.81 -6.60
N ARG A 152 -4.92 2.90 -5.69
CA ARG A 152 -5.89 1.96 -5.08
C ARG A 152 -7.02 2.70 -4.36
N ILE A 153 -6.71 3.75 -3.61
CA ILE A 153 -7.70 4.57 -2.91
C ILE A 153 -8.61 5.29 -3.92
N ILE A 154 -8.04 5.89 -4.96
CA ILE A 154 -8.80 6.58 -6.02
C ILE A 154 -9.77 5.63 -6.71
N LEU A 155 -9.32 4.43 -7.08
CA LEU A 155 -10.19 3.41 -7.69
C LEU A 155 -11.33 2.98 -6.76
N ARG A 156 -11.03 2.76 -5.48
CA ARG A 156 -12.06 2.42 -4.48
C ARG A 156 -13.06 3.56 -4.33
N ASN A 157 -12.59 4.81 -4.34
CA ASN A 157 -13.44 5.99 -4.23
C ASN A 157 -14.28 6.22 -5.49
N ALA A 158 -13.73 5.86 -6.66
CA ALA A 158 -14.39 5.89 -7.95
C ALA A 158 -15.43 4.80 -8.16
N LYS A 159 -15.61 3.86 -7.22
CA LYS A 159 -16.60 2.78 -7.35
C LYS A 159 -17.99 3.36 -7.64
N ASN A 160 -18.58 2.96 -8.77
CA ASN A 160 -19.85 3.49 -9.30
C ASN A 160 -19.83 5.00 -9.64
N ARG A 161 -18.64 5.59 -9.84
CA ARG A 161 -18.41 7.02 -10.11
C ARG A 161 -17.37 7.21 -11.23
N PRO A 162 -17.63 6.77 -12.47
CA PRO A 162 -16.66 6.88 -13.58
C PRO A 162 -16.27 8.33 -13.92
N ALA A 163 -17.20 9.28 -13.78
CA ALA A 163 -16.92 10.70 -13.98
C ALA A 163 -15.90 11.25 -12.96
N TYR A 164 -15.96 10.78 -11.71
CA TYR A 164 -14.97 11.12 -10.67
C TYR A 164 -13.60 10.60 -11.06
N LEU A 165 -13.49 9.34 -11.49
CA LEU A 165 -12.21 8.76 -11.91
C LEU A 165 -11.59 9.56 -13.06
N LYS A 166 -12.38 9.87 -14.09
CA LYS A 166 -11.88 10.64 -15.24
C LYS A 166 -11.35 12.00 -14.80
N GLN A 167 -12.13 12.74 -14.01
CA GLN A 167 -11.71 14.04 -13.51
C GLN A 167 -10.41 13.92 -12.70
N ARG A 168 -10.35 12.97 -11.77
CA ARG A 168 -9.23 12.84 -10.85
C ARG A 168 -7.94 12.43 -11.54
N ILE A 169 -7.99 11.49 -12.49
CA ILE A 169 -6.83 11.11 -13.30
C ILE A 169 -6.33 12.29 -14.14
N THR A 170 -7.25 13.10 -14.70
CA THR A 170 -6.86 14.32 -15.43
C THR A 170 -6.13 15.29 -14.50
N GLU A 171 -6.67 15.56 -13.31
CA GLU A 171 -6.04 16.43 -12.32
C GLU A 171 -4.64 15.94 -11.91
N MET A 172 -4.45 14.63 -11.76
CA MET A 172 -3.14 14.07 -11.42
C MET A 172 -2.12 14.17 -12.56
N LEU A 173 -2.57 13.99 -13.81
CA LEU A 173 -1.70 14.14 -15.00
C LEU A 173 -1.32 15.62 -15.24
N ASP A 174 -2.19 16.55 -14.86
CA ASP A 174 -1.97 17.99 -14.99
C ASP A 174 -1.19 18.58 -13.81
N ASP A 175 -0.96 17.84 -12.72
CA ASP A 175 -0.24 18.29 -11.53
C ASP A 175 1.28 18.07 -11.70
N PRO A 176 2.08 19.15 -11.88
CA PRO A 176 3.51 19.03 -12.10
C PRO A 176 4.30 18.62 -10.84
N THR A 177 3.66 18.62 -9.67
CA THR A 177 4.28 18.20 -8.42
C THR A 177 4.16 16.71 -8.17
N LEU A 178 3.27 16.03 -8.90
CA LEU A 178 3.12 14.59 -8.88
C LEU A 178 3.99 13.96 -9.96
N ASP A 179 4.74 12.93 -9.59
CA ASP A 179 5.42 12.05 -10.54
C ASP A 179 4.43 10.97 -11.00
N PHE A 180 3.38 11.42 -11.70
CA PHE A 180 2.31 10.56 -12.21
C PHE A 180 2.17 10.75 -13.72
N SER A 181 2.17 9.64 -14.47
CA SER A 181 2.22 9.68 -15.93
C SER A 181 1.16 8.79 -16.59
N ILE A 182 1.02 8.89 -17.90
CA ILE A 182 0.16 7.97 -18.68
C ILE A 182 0.64 6.53 -18.54
N THR A 183 1.96 6.30 -18.46
CA THR A 183 2.54 4.98 -18.19
C THR A 183 2.01 4.37 -16.89
N ASP A 184 1.78 5.20 -15.87
CA ASP A 184 1.18 4.73 -14.62
C ASP A 184 -0.24 4.23 -14.82
N VAL A 185 -1.02 4.91 -15.67
CA VAL A 185 -2.38 4.48 -16.05
C VAL A 185 -2.32 3.16 -16.80
N GLU A 186 -1.41 3.02 -17.78
CA GLU A 186 -1.21 1.80 -18.58
C GLU A 186 -0.98 0.55 -17.73
N TRP A 187 -0.06 0.63 -16.77
CA TRP A 187 0.24 -0.49 -15.88
C TRP A 187 -0.97 -0.93 -15.06
N ARG A 188 -1.92 -0.03 -14.85
CA ARG A 188 -3.01 -0.23 -13.89
C ARG A 188 -4.36 -0.60 -14.55
N VAL A 189 -4.48 -0.52 -15.88
CA VAL A 189 -5.65 -1.06 -16.63
C VAL A 189 -5.79 -2.59 -16.47
N ASN A 190 -4.70 -3.27 -16.13
CA ASN A 190 -4.70 -4.72 -15.91
C ASN A 190 -5.24 -5.14 -14.54
N PHE A 191 -5.56 -4.20 -13.65
CA PHE A 191 -6.23 -4.54 -12.39
C PHE A 191 -7.64 -5.09 -12.64
N PRO A 192 -8.15 -5.95 -11.74
CA PRO A 192 -9.52 -6.43 -11.78
C PRO A 192 -10.50 -5.29 -11.45
N LEU A 193 -10.81 -4.49 -12.45
CA LEU A 193 -11.77 -3.37 -12.41
C LEU A 193 -13.11 -3.79 -13.00
N ASP A 194 -14.18 -3.12 -12.58
CA ASP A 194 -15.43 -3.19 -13.34
C ASP A 194 -15.26 -2.59 -14.75
N SER A 195 -16.15 -2.98 -15.65
CA SER A 195 -16.06 -2.61 -17.06
C SER A 195 -16.11 -1.10 -17.32
N GLU A 196 -16.78 -0.34 -16.45
CA GLU A 196 -16.93 1.11 -16.62
C GLU A 196 -15.66 1.84 -16.21
N LEU A 197 -15.08 1.52 -15.06
CA LEU A 197 -13.80 2.11 -14.62
C LEU A 197 -12.66 1.72 -15.56
N LYS A 198 -12.66 0.48 -16.05
CA LYS A 198 -11.68 0.03 -17.05
C LYS A 198 -11.77 0.84 -18.35
N ALA A 199 -12.99 1.10 -18.83
CA ALA A 199 -13.20 1.90 -20.03
C ALA A 199 -12.72 3.36 -19.84
N VAL A 200 -12.88 3.93 -18.65
CA VAL A 200 -12.35 5.27 -18.34
C VAL A 200 -10.83 5.29 -18.45
N LEU A 201 -10.12 4.32 -17.85
CA LEU A 201 -8.66 4.30 -17.89
C LEU A 201 -8.12 4.05 -19.31
N LEU A 202 -8.76 3.16 -20.09
CA LEU A 202 -8.38 2.90 -21.48
C LEU A 202 -8.45 4.16 -22.35
N ALA A 203 -9.43 5.03 -22.11
CA ALA A 203 -9.59 6.27 -22.86
C ALA A 203 -8.46 7.30 -22.65
N PHE A 204 -7.55 7.09 -21.70
CA PHE A 204 -6.33 7.91 -21.53
C PHE A 204 -5.13 7.37 -22.30
N ILE A 205 -5.20 6.13 -22.79
CA ILE A 205 -4.08 5.40 -23.41
C ILE A 205 -4.27 5.26 -24.94
N ASP A 206 -5.52 5.35 -25.40
CA ASP A 206 -5.89 5.37 -26.82
C ASP A 206 -5.52 6.69 -27.53
#